data_AF-A0A9D5IKY4-F1
#
_entry.id   AF-A0A9D5IKY4-F1
#
_cell.length_a   1.000
_cell.length_b   1.000
_cell.length_c   1.000
_cell.angle_alpha   90.00
_cell.angle_beta   90.00
_cell.angle_gamma   90.00
#
_symmetry.space_group_name_H-M   'P 1'
#
loop_
_entity.id
_entity.type
_entity.pdbx_description
1 polymer ?
#
loop_
_entity_poly.entity_id
_entity_poly.type
_entity_poly.pdbx_seq_one_letter_code
_entity_poly.pdbx_strand_id
1 'polypeptide(L)'
;MYGYLVLKDDKSIDTIFPNWLQFAKFVAGSSGQQTQLENAAFDVFKKLCPANDPLSKQVRPEEIKKLFFRIPPNYLSLGISLWLAHQRLSEPLRKARTMAIDEVVGNQFGDLVQADSLKAPITVVKSLGLLIADDLMHTDLRDQGCLLLNHFLPQTPVFQKTLGPALNSLLGTIANQPQEQFAAIKDHVWLLTCTRAANQREGFLGQLLTLFKQSKSQLLLDAGASARKLSTPLPNPVLYDALSQMVADALATDAGSLQEIIDARLNMASALHESQKNRATTTTMQAVAAGVLLGDKTTQSQDAIIQLNRERSLQNRKRTRDCTNRARDRRGGAPIPSTAAQQAETALLQTWPLQQLAQWIEGPITEKRKTSGLIDRKAILLKEQKQAPTQGKKPPPKQKAPPSDDLTPDDVESTIQQALSATAEFFLAEIGDLLALAKQLNAHPDLVAGCSSLLEPLERLTASQNLPSEEEATALLARAEAAILELRGGLKSAESSAKLQRCFTDALIAALRAEPLELGKRHGGQIGYKTHAGDWTFVCDNFHNRWLPQVSFLLVNGVRMQLQTNQAVALYVTGSSQSGYAFDVSVHLWQRRLGKQTMPSAKNDLFPPMNQDDWFDTLVPCCVLHVPSAE
;
A
#
# COMPACT_ATOMS: atom_id res chain seq x y z
N MET A 1 -22.66 1.42 2.39
CA MET A 1 -22.87 0.58 3.61
C MET A 1 -21.59 0.52 4.43
N TYR A 2 -21.64 0.22 5.74
CA TYR A 2 -20.55 0.54 6.70
C TYR A 2 -20.12 -0.64 7.58
N GLY A 3 -18.88 -0.62 8.06
CA GLY A 3 -18.42 -1.47 9.16
C GLY A 3 -18.58 -0.77 10.52
N TYR A 4 -17.98 -1.32 11.57
CA TYR A 4 -17.82 -0.61 12.84
C TYR A 4 -16.35 -0.43 13.19
N LEU A 5 -16.03 0.65 13.90
CA LEU A 5 -14.66 1.08 14.15
C LEU A 5 -14.19 0.57 15.51
N VAL A 6 -12.94 0.11 15.54
CA VAL A 6 -12.25 -0.30 16.77
C VAL A 6 -10.87 0.35 16.78
N LEU A 7 -10.50 0.92 17.92
CA LEU A 7 -9.13 1.38 18.15
C LEU A 7 -8.30 0.17 18.61
N LYS A 8 -7.21 -0.11 17.89
CA LYS A 8 -6.24 -1.15 18.25
C LYS A 8 -5.27 -0.64 19.32
N ASP A 9 -4.56 -1.57 19.96
CA ASP A 9 -3.53 -1.27 20.97
C ASP A 9 -2.39 -0.40 20.43
N ASP A 10 -2.09 -0.54 19.13
CA ASP A 10 -1.11 0.26 18.40
C ASP A 10 -1.62 1.66 18.02
N LYS A 11 -2.83 2.03 18.46
CA LYS A 11 -3.48 3.32 18.22
C LYS A 11 -3.91 3.55 16.77
N SER A 12 -3.92 2.50 15.96
CA SER A 12 -4.55 2.53 14.64
C SER A 12 -6.06 2.27 14.76
N ILE A 13 -6.85 2.89 13.88
CA ILE A 13 -8.25 2.51 13.71
C ILE A 13 -8.30 1.34 12.73
N ASP A 14 -8.99 0.27 13.14
CA ASP A 14 -9.42 -0.78 12.23
C ASP A 14 -10.93 -0.70 12.03
N THR A 15 -11.39 -1.20 10.89
CA THR A 15 -12.82 -1.35 10.60
C THR A 15 -13.14 -2.82 10.55
N ILE A 16 -14.06 -3.25 11.42
CA ILE A 16 -14.52 -4.62 11.45
C ILE A 16 -15.75 -4.73 10.55
N PHE A 17 -15.61 -5.56 9.52
CA PHE A 17 -16.70 -6.02 8.67
C PHE A 17 -17.05 -7.44 9.10
N PRO A 18 -18.23 -7.68 9.70
CA PRO A 18 -18.61 -9.03 10.11
C PRO A 18 -18.64 -9.99 8.91
N ASN A 19 -18.05 -11.18 9.05
CA ASN A 19 -18.21 -12.24 8.07
C ASN A 19 -19.62 -12.84 8.20
N TRP A 20 -20.60 -12.20 7.55
CA TRP A 20 -22.03 -12.46 7.74
C TRP A 20 -22.45 -13.92 7.52
N LEU A 21 -21.67 -14.72 6.80
CA LEU A 21 -22.02 -16.08 6.41
C LEU A 21 -21.30 -17.18 7.19
N GLN A 22 -20.13 -16.91 7.78
CA GLN A 22 -19.62 -17.78 8.85
C GLN A 22 -20.66 -17.93 9.98
N PHE A 23 -21.50 -16.92 10.15
CA PHE A 23 -22.58 -16.91 11.13
C PHE A 23 -23.88 -17.53 10.65
N ALA A 24 -24.13 -17.52 9.34
CA ALA A 24 -25.26 -18.20 8.74
C ALA A 24 -24.99 -19.72 8.72
N LYS A 25 -25.03 -20.35 9.90
CA LYS A 25 -25.07 -21.82 9.99
C LYS A 25 -26.22 -22.28 9.11
N PHE A 26 -25.92 -23.02 8.04
CA PHE A 26 -26.94 -23.69 7.20
C PHE A 26 -27.67 -24.83 7.93
N VAL A 27 -27.48 -24.92 9.25
CA VAL A 27 -28.00 -25.96 10.11
C VAL A 27 -29.40 -25.58 10.54
N ALA A 28 -30.36 -26.46 10.28
CA ALA A 28 -31.69 -26.41 10.86
C ALA A 28 -31.58 -26.42 12.39
N GLY A 29 -31.68 -25.25 13.02
CA GLY A 29 -31.86 -25.16 14.46
C GLY A 29 -33.16 -25.84 14.87
N SER A 30 -33.27 -26.25 16.14
CA SER A 30 -34.58 -26.68 16.66
C SER A 30 -35.58 -25.53 16.52
N SER A 31 -36.82 -25.83 16.14
CA SER A 31 -37.86 -24.83 15.84
C SER A 31 -38.05 -23.79 16.96
N GLY A 32 -37.81 -24.19 18.22
CA GLY A 32 -37.87 -23.30 19.38
C GLY A 32 -36.76 -22.23 19.43
N GLN A 33 -35.50 -22.59 19.12
CA GLN A 33 -34.39 -21.62 19.10
C GLN A 33 -34.52 -20.62 17.96
N GLN A 34 -35.02 -21.09 16.81
CA GLN A 34 -35.28 -20.23 15.66
C GLN A 34 -36.33 -19.16 15.99
N THR A 35 -37.45 -19.55 16.61
CA THR A 35 -38.53 -18.63 17.00
C THR A 35 -38.05 -17.55 17.98
N GLN A 36 -37.18 -17.91 18.93
CA GLN A 36 -36.60 -16.95 19.88
C GLN A 36 -35.71 -15.90 19.20
N LEU A 37 -34.84 -16.34 18.28
CA LEU A 37 -33.97 -15.44 17.51
C LEU A 37 -34.76 -14.53 16.56
N GLU A 38 -35.81 -15.05 15.94
CA GLU A 38 -36.73 -14.28 15.10
C GLU A 38 -37.44 -13.17 15.89
N ASN A 39 -37.92 -13.47 17.10
CA ASN A 39 -38.55 -12.48 17.98
C ASN A 39 -37.54 -11.42 18.44
N ALA A 40 -36.33 -11.85 18.82
CA ALA A 40 -35.26 -10.92 19.21
C ALA A 40 -34.90 -9.95 18.08
N ALA A 41 -34.83 -10.42 16.83
CA ALA A 41 -34.58 -9.57 15.66
C ALA A 41 -35.68 -8.51 15.48
N PHE A 42 -36.94 -8.91 15.66
CA PHE A 42 -38.06 -7.99 15.53
C PHE A 42 -38.10 -6.95 16.66
N ASP A 43 -37.75 -7.33 17.88
CA ASP A 43 -37.66 -6.40 19.01
C ASP A 43 -36.54 -5.37 18.82
N VAL A 44 -35.38 -5.79 18.31
CA VAL A 44 -34.29 -4.87 17.97
C VAL A 44 -34.70 -3.92 16.83
N PHE A 45 -35.42 -4.41 15.82
CA PHE A 45 -35.97 -3.55 14.77
C PHE A 45 -36.91 -2.49 15.33
N LYS A 46 -37.84 -2.83 16.22
CA LYS A 46 -38.76 -1.86 16.82
C LYS A 46 -38.02 -0.76 17.59
N LYS A 47 -36.88 -1.09 18.22
CA LYS A 47 -36.03 -0.11 18.91
C LYS A 47 -35.33 0.84 17.94
N LEU A 48 -34.87 0.33 16.80
CA LEU A 48 -34.11 1.11 15.80
C LEU A 48 -35.00 1.85 14.77
N CYS A 49 -36.24 1.39 14.58
CA CYS A 49 -37.23 1.91 13.65
C CYS A 49 -38.56 2.15 14.39
N PRO A 50 -38.68 3.27 15.14
CA PRO A 50 -39.87 3.57 15.93
C PRO A 50 -41.12 3.72 15.06
N ALA A 51 -42.31 3.60 15.66
CA ALA A 51 -43.60 3.55 14.93
C ALA A 51 -43.95 4.82 14.11
N ASN A 52 -43.24 5.92 14.36
CA ASN A 52 -43.34 7.16 13.59
C ASN A 52 -42.43 7.19 12.36
N ASP A 53 -41.47 6.28 12.23
CA ASP A 53 -40.65 6.13 11.02
C ASP A 53 -41.52 5.57 9.87
N PRO A 54 -41.56 6.22 8.69
CA PRO A 54 -42.30 5.73 7.53
C PRO A 54 -42.01 4.27 7.15
N LEU A 55 -40.80 3.79 7.40
CA LEU A 55 -40.41 2.40 7.12
C LEU A 55 -41.10 1.39 8.04
N SER A 56 -41.47 1.78 9.27
CA SER A 56 -42.13 0.87 10.23
C SER A 56 -43.46 0.31 9.71
N LYS A 57 -44.13 1.03 8.80
CA LYS A 57 -45.39 0.62 8.17
C LYS A 57 -45.21 -0.14 6.86
N GLN A 58 -44.05 0.00 6.22
CA GLN A 58 -43.75 -0.59 4.91
C GLN A 58 -43.13 -1.98 5.04
N VAL A 59 -42.37 -2.21 6.11
CA VAL A 59 -41.61 -3.44 6.31
C VAL A 59 -42.51 -4.51 6.94
N ARG A 60 -42.59 -5.68 6.28
CA ARG A 60 -43.31 -6.82 6.83
C ARG A 60 -42.47 -7.52 7.92
N PRO A 61 -43.02 -7.81 9.11
CA PRO A 61 -42.28 -8.50 10.18
C PRO A 61 -41.60 -9.80 9.74
N GLU A 62 -42.24 -10.53 8.82
CA GLU A 62 -41.72 -11.77 8.25
C GLU A 62 -40.42 -11.59 7.45
N GLU A 63 -40.20 -10.43 6.84
CA GLU A 63 -38.97 -10.13 6.09
C GLU A 63 -37.79 -9.99 7.05
N ILE A 64 -38.00 -9.32 8.19
CA ILE A 64 -36.99 -9.13 9.23
C ILE A 64 -36.63 -10.48 9.87
N LYS A 65 -37.65 -11.25 10.26
CA LYS A 65 -37.45 -12.56 10.89
C LYS A 65 -36.62 -13.48 10.00
N LYS A 66 -36.98 -13.60 8.72
CA LYS A 66 -36.27 -14.45 7.74
C LYS A 66 -34.85 -13.98 7.43
N LEU A 67 -34.62 -12.68 7.43
CA LEU A 67 -33.32 -12.09 7.10
C LEU A 67 -32.32 -12.23 8.26
N PHE A 68 -32.78 -12.00 9.50
CA PHE A 68 -31.89 -11.74 10.63
C PHE A 68 -31.75 -12.87 11.63
N PHE A 69 -32.57 -13.93 11.58
CA PHE A 69 -32.41 -15.08 12.49
C PHE A 69 -31.06 -15.80 12.35
N ARG A 70 -30.37 -15.58 11.23
CA ARG A 70 -29.04 -16.15 10.92
C ARG A 70 -27.88 -15.27 11.38
N ILE A 71 -28.15 -14.07 11.87
CA ILE A 71 -27.13 -13.15 12.37
C ILE A 71 -26.92 -13.42 13.87
N PRO A 72 -25.67 -13.48 14.36
CA PRO A 72 -25.42 -13.67 15.77
C PRO A 72 -26.03 -12.55 16.60
N PRO A 73 -26.52 -12.83 17.82
CA PRO A 73 -27.15 -11.81 18.67
C PRO A 73 -26.29 -10.55 18.87
N ASN A 74 -24.97 -10.69 18.96
CA ASN A 74 -24.03 -9.58 19.15
C ASN A 74 -23.84 -8.67 17.91
N TYR A 75 -24.29 -9.10 16.73
CA TYR A 75 -24.26 -8.30 15.49
C TYR A 75 -25.66 -7.96 14.97
N LEU A 76 -26.70 -8.37 15.68
CA LEU A 76 -28.09 -8.24 15.24
C LEU A 76 -28.52 -6.77 15.08
N SER A 77 -28.18 -5.92 16.05
CA SER A 77 -28.48 -4.48 15.99
C SER A 77 -27.71 -3.76 14.88
N LEU A 78 -26.46 -4.16 14.64
CA LEU A 78 -25.65 -3.66 13.52
C LEU A 78 -26.27 -4.08 12.18
N GLY A 79 -26.58 -5.35 12.00
CA GLY A 79 -27.18 -5.88 10.76
C GLY A 79 -28.51 -5.21 10.44
N ILE A 80 -29.38 -5.02 11.43
CA ILE A 80 -30.66 -4.33 11.25
C ILE A 80 -30.44 -2.85 10.91
N SER A 81 -29.51 -2.16 11.57
CA SER A 81 -29.18 -0.76 11.26
C SER A 81 -28.68 -0.58 9.84
N LEU A 82 -27.81 -1.49 9.40
CA LEU A 82 -27.29 -1.53 8.03
C LEU A 82 -28.42 -1.75 7.02
N TRP A 83 -29.26 -2.75 7.24
CA TRP A 83 -30.40 -2.98 6.35
C TRP A 83 -31.39 -1.81 6.32
N LEU A 84 -31.68 -1.17 7.45
CA LEU A 84 -32.47 0.06 7.50
C LEU A 84 -31.83 1.17 6.67
N ALA A 85 -30.50 1.33 6.75
CA ALA A 85 -29.77 2.30 5.92
C ALA A 85 -29.94 1.99 4.43
N HIS A 86 -29.92 0.72 4.02
CA HIS A 86 -30.24 0.32 2.65
C HIS A 86 -31.69 0.65 2.26
N GLN A 87 -32.67 0.40 3.14
CA GLN A 87 -34.07 0.70 2.87
C GLN A 87 -34.34 2.20 2.72
N ARG A 88 -33.56 3.04 3.40
CA ARG A 88 -33.62 4.51 3.33
C ARG A 88 -32.96 5.10 2.08
N LEU A 89 -32.26 4.31 1.27
CA LEU A 89 -31.72 4.78 -0.01
C LEU A 89 -32.87 5.19 -0.95
N SER A 90 -32.59 6.15 -1.84
CA SER A 90 -33.50 6.46 -2.93
C SER A 90 -33.76 5.21 -3.77
N GLU A 91 -34.97 5.08 -4.33
CA GLU A 91 -35.35 3.90 -5.11
C GLU A 91 -34.34 3.56 -6.23
N PRO A 92 -33.80 4.53 -7.00
CA PRO A 92 -32.79 4.24 -8.02
C PRO A 92 -31.51 3.63 -7.44
N LEU A 93 -30.99 4.19 -6.33
CA LEU A 93 -29.78 3.69 -5.68
C LEU A 93 -30.00 2.31 -5.06
N ARG A 94 -31.17 2.10 -4.45
CA ARG A 94 -31.56 0.82 -3.87
C ARG A 94 -31.62 -0.26 -4.96
N LYS A 95 -32.30 0.01 -6.09
CA LYS A 95 -32.38 -0.89 -7.24
C LYS A 95 -31.02 -1.18 -7.85
N ALA A 96 -30.21 -0.15 -8.10
CA ALA A 96 -28.86 -0.31 -8.65
C ALA A 96 -28.00 -1.22 -7.78
N ARG A 97 -28.08 -1.06 -6.46
CA ARG A 97 -27.35 -1.90 -5.51
C ARG A 97 -27.86 -3.35 -5.51
N THR A 98 -29.17 -3.57 -5.50
CA THR A 98 -29.74 -4.93 -5.59
C THR A 98 -29.34 -5.60 -6.90
N MET A 99 -29.36 -4.88 -8.02
CA MET A 99 -28.90 -5.38 -9.32
C MET A 99 -27.43 -5.77 -9.29
N ALA A 100 -26.55 -4.96 -8.68
CA ALA A 100 -25.14 -5.29 -8.55
C ALA A 100 -24.90 -6.56 -7.71
N ILE A 101 -25.67 -6.75 -6.63
CA ILE A 101 -25.64 -7.98 -5.83
C ILE A 101 -26.10 -9.18 -6.68
N ASP A 102 -27.21 -9.03 -7.40
CA ASP A 102 -27.76 -10.06 -8.26
C ASP A 102 -26.80 -10.44 -9.40
N GLU A 103 -26.10 -9.46 -9.97
CA GLU A 103 -25.09 -9.67 -11.00
C GLU A 103 -23.89 -10.46 -10.47
N VAL A 104 -23.32 -10.08 -9.32
CA VAL A 104 -22.18 -10.79 -8.73
C VAL A 104 -22.57 -12.24 -8.40
N VAL A 105 -23.71 -12.43 -7.76
CA VAL A 105 -24.23 -13.77 -7.42
C VAL A 105 -24.58 -14.55 -8.69
N GLY A 106 -25.22 -13.92 -9.67
CA GLY A 106 -25.58 -14.54 -10.95
C GLY A 106 -24.36 -15.02 -11.72
N ASN A 107 -23.33 -14.19 -11.85
CA ASN A 107 -22.07 -14.54 -12.49
C ASN A 107 -21.35 -15.68 -11.76
N GLN A 108 -21.43 -15.71 -10.42
CA GLN A 108 -20.80 -16.74 -9.62
C GLN A 108 -21.49 -18.10 -9.76
N PHE A 109 -22.82 -18.17 -9.74
CA PHE A 109 -23.55 -19.44 -9.74
C PHE A 109 -23.95 -19.90 -11.15
N GLY A 110 -24.19 -19.00 -12.10
CA GLY A 110 -24.66 -19.32 -13.45
C GLY A 110 -25.95 -20.14 -13.41
N ASP A 111 -26.01 -21.23 -14.16
CA ASP A 111 -27.18 -22.13 -14.21
C ASP A 111 -27.50 -22.80 -12.86
N LEU A 112 -26.53 -22.85 -11.93
CA LEU A 112 -26.71 -23.43 -10.59
C LEU A 112 -27.72 -22.64 -9.75
N VAL A 113 -28.03 -21.39 -10.13
CA VAL A 113 -29.08 -20.59 -9.47
C VAL A 113 -30.44 -21.30 -9.53
N GLN A 114 -30.68 -22.13 -10.55
CA GLN A 114 -31.94 -22.86 -10.72
C GLN A 114 -32.01 -24.17 -9.93
N ALA A 115 -30.91 -24.63 -9.34
CA ALA A 115 -30.89 -25.87 -8.57
C ALA A 115 -31.66 -25.69 -7.24
N ASP A 116 -32.64 -26.57 -6.98
CA ASP A 116 -33.52 -26.46 -5.81
C ASP A 116 -32.75 -26.46 -4.48
N SER A 117 -31.67 -27.24 -4.38
CA SER A 117 -30.79 -27.28 -3.20
C SER A 117 -30.04 -25.96 -2.95
N LEU A 118 -29.87 -25.12 -3.97
CA LEU A 118 -29.11 -23.86 -3.90
C LEU A 118 -29.99 -22.62 -3.84
N LYS A 119 -31.28 -22.68 -4.22
CA LYS A 119 -32.19 -21.52 -4.21
C LYS A 119 -32.25 -20.82 -2.86
N ALA A 120 -32.46 -21.57 -1.78
CA ALA A 120 -32.54 -21.00 -0.43
C ALA A 120 -31.19 -20.44 0.05
N PRO A 121 -30.06 -21.18 -0.05
CA PRO A 121 -28.73 -20.64 0.24
C PRO A 121 -28.36 -19.37 -0.55
N ILE A 122 -28.63 -19.34 -1.87
CA ILE A 122 -28.35 -18.19 -2.73
C ILE A 122 -29.17 -16.97 -2.31
N THR A 123 -30.45 -17.17 -1.98
CA THR A 123 -31.31 -16.09 -1.47
C THR A 123 -30.74 -15.48 -0.20
N VAL A 124 -30.13 -16.29 0.67
CA VAL A 124 -29.47 -15.83 1.89
C VAL A 124 -28.21 -15.04 1.56
N VAL A 125 -27.38 -15.47 0.61
CA VAL A 125 -26.20 -14.67 0.18
C VAL A 125 -26.61 -13.31 -0.36
N LYS A 126 -27.62 -13.25 -1.24
CA LYS A 126 -28.13 -11.98 -1.79
C LYS A 126 -28.63 -11.05 -0.68
N SER A 127 -29.35 -11.63 0.27
CA SER A 127 -29.88 -10.95 1.44
C SER A 127 -28.78 -10.38 2.34
N LEU A 128 -27.72 -11.16 2.60
CA LEU A 128 -26.55 -10.70 3.35
C LEU A 128 -25.72 -9.66 2.57
N GLY A 129 -25.74 -9.71 1.24
CA GLY A 129 -25.15 -8.69 0.37
C GLY A 129 -25.65 -7.27 0.63
N LEU A 130 -26.88 -7.13 1.15
CA LEU A 130 -27.43 -5.84 1.55
C LEU A 130 -26.67 -5.20 2.72
N LEU A 131 -25.97 -6.01 3.52
CA LEU A 131 -25.24 -5.58 4.72
C LEU A 131 -23.77 -5.24 4.45
N ILE A 132 -23.25 -5.56 3.27
CA ILE A 132 -21.81 -5.46 2.96
C ILE A 132 -21.46 -4.04 2.47
N ALA A 133 -20.29 -3.50 2.82
CA ALA A 133 -19.82 -2.22 2.26
C ALA A 133 -19.71 -2.26 0.73
N ASP A 134 -20.05 -1.18 0.03
CA ASP A 134 -20.03 -1.15 -1.44
C ASP A 134 -18.65 -1.49 -2.02
N ASP A 135 -17.58 -0.95 -1.41
CA ASP A 135 -16.18 -1.20 -1.80
C ASP A 135 -15.75 -2.67 -1.62
N LEU A 136 -16.43 -3.43 -0.75
CA LEU A 136 -16.11 -4.84 -0.44
C LEU A 136 -17.14 -5.82 -1.00
N MET A 137 -18.27 -5.32 -1.52
CA MET A 137 -19.43 -6.11 -1.92
C MET A 137 -19.07 -7.22 -2.89
N HIS A 138 -18.28 -6.92 -3.92
CA HIS A 138 -17.86 -7.90 -4.91
C HIS A 138 -16.98 -9.01 -4.31
N THR A 139 -15.99 -8.63 -3.49
CA THR A 139 -15.05 -9.57 -2.87
C THR A 139 -15.76 -10.47 -1.87
N ASP A 140 -16.53 -9.88 -0.95
CA ASP A 140 -17.19 -10.63 0.10
C ASP A 140 -18.26 -11.56 -0.50
N LEU A 141 -19.11 -11.08 -1.41
CA LEU A 141 -20.13 -11.93 -2.06
C LEU A 141 -19.53 -13.11 -2.82
N ARG A 142 -18.36 -12.94 -3.43
CA ARG A 142 -17.65 -14.04 -4.09
C ARG A 142 -17.04 -15.02 -3.08
N ASP A 143 -16.50 -14.54 -1.97
CA ASP A 143 -16.01 -15.41 -0.89
C ASP A 143 -17.14 -16.28 -0.35
N GLN A 144 -18.29 -15.64 -0.14
CA GLN A 144 -19.53 -16.27 0.25
C GLN A 144 -20.07 -17.28 -0.77
N GLY A 145 -20.05 -16.93 -2.05
CA GLY A 145 -20.39 -17.84 -3.13
C GLY A 145 -19.44 -19.03 -3.16
N CYS A 146 -18.14 -18.81 -2.95
CA CYS A 146 -17.12 -19.85 -2.92
C CYS A 146 -17.35 -20.85 -1.77
N LEU A 147 -17.66 -20.37 -0.55
CA LEU A 147 -17.97 -21.25 0.58
C LEU A 147 -19.20 -22.12 0.31
N LEU A 148 -20.24 -21.55 -0.29
CA LEU A 148 -21.42 -22.32 -0.69
C LEU A 148 -21.11 -23.36 -1.76
N LEU A 149 -20.39 -22.96 -2.81
CA LEU A 149 -19.99 -23.87 -3.87
C LEU A 149 -19.12 -25.00 -3.32
N ASN A 150 -18.16 -24.69 -2.46
CA ASN A 150 -17.32 -25.69 -1.81
C ASN A 150 -18.15 -26.78 -1.10
N HIS A 151 -19.25 -26.39 -0.45
CA HIS A 151 -20.13 -27.32 0.26
C HIS A 151 -21.10 -28.08 -0.66
N PHE A 152 -21.77 -27.39 -1.58
CA PHE A 152 -22.91 -27.92 -2.32
C PHE A 152 -22.56 -28.39 -3.73
N LEU A 153 -21.55 -27.79 -4.38
CA LEU A 153 -21.21 -28.06 -5.77
C LEU A 153 -20.94 -29.56 -6.07
N PRO A 154 -20.20 -30.33 -5.22
CA PRO A 154 -19.96 -31.75 -5.46
C PRO A 154 -21.24 -32.59 -5.54
N GLN A 155 -22.31 -32.13 -4.90
CA GLN A 155 -23.59 -32.81 -4.79
C GLN A 155 -24.55 -32.47 -5.95
N THR A 156 -24.18 -31.51 -6.81
CA THR A 156 -25.06 -31.06 -7.91
C THR A 156 -24.87 -31.90 -9.18
N PRO A 157 -25.94 -32.34 -9.85
CA PRO A 157 -25.85 -33.07 -11.12
C PRO A 157 -25.19 -32.25 -12.24
N VAL A 158 -25.37 -30.93 -12.22
CA VAL A 158 -24.77 -30.01 -13.20
C VAL A 158 -23.26 -30.05 -13.12
N PHE A 159 -22.69 -30.03 -11.90
CA PHE A 159 -21.25 -30.14 -11.69
C PHE A 159 -20.70 -31.47 -12.22
N GLN A 160 -21.33 -32.59 -11.89
CA GLN A 160 -20.87 -33.92 -12.30
C GLN A 160 -20.83 -34.08 -13.83
N LYS A 161 -21.75 -33.45 -14.56
CA LYS A 161 -21.83 -33.52 -16.02
C LYS A 161 -20.86 -32.58 -16.74
N THR A 162 -20.67 -31.36 -16.24
CA THR A 162 -19.93 -30.30 -16.95
C THR A 162 -18.48 -30.19 -16.49
N LEU A 163 -18.26 -29.99 -15.20
CA LEU A 163 -16.93 -29.72 -14.63
C LEU A 163 -16.24 -30.98 -14.11
N GLY A 164 -17.01 -32.00 -13.74
CA GLY A 164 -16.52 -33.28 -13.22
C GLY A 164 -15.47 -33.95 -14.14
N PRO A 165 -15.71 -34.09 -15.46
CA PRO A 165 -14.75 -34.70 -16.37
C PRO A 165 -13.43 -33.92 -16.46
N ALA A 166 -13.49 -32.59 -16.59
CA ALA A 166 -12.31 -31.73 -16.65
C ALA A 166 -11.50 -31.78 -15.35
N LEU A 167 -12.19 -31.72 -14.20
CA LEU A 167 -11.55 -31.84 -12.89
C LEU A 167 -10.91 -33.22 -12.70
N ASN A 168 -11.60 -34.31 -13.06
CA ASN A 168 -11.05 -35.67 -12.95
C ASN A 168 -9.81 -35.86 -13.84
N SER A 169 -9.81 -35.29 -15.05
CA SER A 169 -8.64 -35.31 -15.94
C SER A 169 -7.45 -34.56 -15.32
N LEU A 170 -7.70 -33.40 -14.71
CA LEU A 170 -6.70 -32.63 -13.99
C LEU A 170 -6.13 -33.41 -12.80
N LEU A 171 -7.02 -33.98 -11.97
CA LEU A 171 -6.62 -34.78 -10.80
C LEU A 171 -5.83 -36.03 -11.19
N GLY A 172 -6.17 -36.66 -12.32
CA GLY A 172 -5.38 -37.77 -12.87
C GLY A 172 -3.97 -37.34 -13.30
N THR A 173 -3.81 -36.11 -13.81
CA THR A 173 -2.50 -35.58 -14.23
C THR A 173 -1.57 -35.33 -13.05
N ILE A 174 -2.12 -34.97 -11.88
CA ILE A 174 -1.34 -34.71 -10.66
C ILE A 174 -1.26 -35.92 -9.71
N ALA A 175 -1.87 -37.05 -10.06
CA ALA A 175 -1.96 -38.24 -9.19
C ALA A 175 -0.59 -38.84 -8.82
N ASN A 176 0.45 -38.57 -9.61
CA ASN A 176 1.81 -39.05 -9.38
C ASN A 176 2.60 -38.21 -8.35
N GLN A 177 2.03 -37.12 -7.83
CA GLN A 177 2.66 -36.28 -6.80
C GLN A 177 2.66 -36.98 -5.43
N PRO A 178 3.60 -36.64 -4.53
CA PRO A 178 3.56 -37.09 -3.13
C PRO A 178 2.19 -36.80 -2.49
N GLN A 179 1.70 -37.72 -1.64
CA GLN A 179 0.33 -37.66 -1.11
C GLN A 179 -0.04 -36.31 -0.46
N GLU A 180 0.89 -35.72 0.30
CA GLU A 180 0.69 -34.41 0.93
C GLU A 180 0.58 -33.27 -0.09
N GLN A 181 1.42 -33.29 -1.13
CA GLN A 181 1.40 -32.32 -2.21
C GLN A 181 0.15 -32.48 -3.08
N PHE A 182 -0.25 -33.71 -3.37
CA PHE A 182 -1.49 -34.02 -4.08
C PHE A 182 -2.71 -33.46 -3.34
N ALA A 183 -2.80 -33.67 -2.02
CA ALA A 183 -3.90 -33.12 -1.22
C ALA A 183 -3.94 -31.58 -1.27
N ALA A 184 -2.79 -30.93 -1.06
CA ALA A 184 -2.69 -29.47 -1.11
C ALA A 184 -3.04 -28.89 -2.50
N ILE A 185 -2.50 -29.47 -3.58
CA ILE A 185 -2.79 -29.04 -4.95
C ILE A 185 -4.28 -29.24 -5.26
N LYS A 186 -4.85 -30.38 -4.87
CA LYS A 186 -6.28 -30.68 -5.05
C LYS A 186 -7.15 -29.62 -4.39
N ASP A 187 -6.85 -29.24 -3.15
CA ASP A 187 -7.60 -28.21 -2.42
C ASP A 187 -7.47 -26.85 -3.11
N HIS A 188 -6.27 -26.47 -3.56
CA HIS A 188 -6.07 -25.22 -4.30
C HIS A 188 -6.83 -25.19 -5.63
N VAL A 189 -6.77 -26.26 -6.43
CA VAL A 189 -7.54 -26.41 -7.68
C VAL A 189 -9.03 -26.26 -7.42
N TRP A 190 -9.52 -26.94 -6.37
CA TRP A 190 -10.93 -26.93 -6.02
C TRP A 190 -11.42 -25.53 -5.67
N LEU A 191 -10.69 -24.83 -4.78
CA LEU A 191 -11.03 -23.47 -4.35
C LEU A 191 -10.86 -22.46 -5.49
N LEU A 192 -9.83 -22.60 -6.33
CA LEU A 192 -9.66 -21.80 -7.54
C LEU A 192 -10.88 -21.90 -8.46
N THR A 193 -11.38 -23.12 -8.69
CA THR A 193 -12.57 -23.38 -9.50
C THR A 193 -13.81 -22.75 -8.88
N CYS A 194 -13.96 -22.87 -7.55
CA CYS A 194 -15.10 -22.32 -6.81
C CYS A 194 -15.09 -20.78 -6.75
N THR A 195 -13.96 -20.10 -6.96
CA THR A 195 -13.90 -18.62 -7.01
C THR A 195 -14.09 -18.02 -8.40
N ARG A 196 -13.99 -18.81 -9.47
CA ARG A 196 -14.26 -18.32 -10.84
C ARG A 196 -15.76 -18.13 -11.08
N ALA A 197 -16.09 -17.16 -11.95
CA ALA A 197 -17.42 -17.04 -12.52
C ALA A 197 -17.80 -18.33 -13.26
N ALA A 198 -19.08 -18.68 -13.28
CA ALA A 198 -19.54 -19.97 -13.78
C ALA A 198 -19.11 -20.23 -15.25
N ASN A 199 -19.17 -19.21 -16.09
CA ASN A 199 -18.77 -19.25 -17.49
C ASN A 199 -17.25 -19.31 -17.73
N GLN A 200 -16.42 -19.07 -16.72
CA GLN A 200 -14.96 -19.08 -16.83
C GLN A 200 -14.33 -20.38 -16.33
N ARG A 201 -15.08 -21.21 -15.58
CA ARG A 201 -14.54 -22.39 -14.88
C ARG A 201 -13.89 -23.40 -15.81
N GLU A 202 -14.55 -23.75 -16.90
CA GLU A 202 -14.06 -24.78 -17.84
C GLU A 202 -12.77 -24.32 -18.53
N GLY A 203 -12.77 -23.10 -19.08
CA GLY A 203 -11.58 -22.52 -19.71
C GLY A 203 -10.40 -22.43 -18.74
N PHE A 204 -10.67 -22.07 -17.47
CA PHE A 204 -9.64 -22.01 -16.44
C PHE A 204 -9.09 -23.38 -16.03
N LEU A 205 -9.94 -24.42 -15.93
CA LEU A 205 -9.49 -25.79 -15.71
C LEU A 205 -8.58 -26.26 -16.86
N GLY A 206 -8.86 -25.85 -18.10
CA GLY A 206 -7.98 -26.10 -19.25
C GLY A 206 -6.60 -25.44 -19.13
N GLN A 207 -6.54 -24.21 -18.58
CA GLN A 207 -5.27 -23.54 -18.28
C GLN A 207 -4.47 -24.29 -17.21
N LEU A 208 -5.12 -24.70 -16.12
CA LEU A 208 -4.47 -25.50 -15.08
C LEU A 208 -3.95 -26.84 -15.61
N LEU A 209 -4.69 -27.50 -16.49
CA LEU A 209 -4.25 -28.74 -17.12
C LEU A 209 -3.00 -28.52 -17.97
N THR A 210 -2.95 -27.41 -18.70
CA THR A 210 -1.78 -27.03 -19.49
C THR A 210 -0.57 -26.74 -18.59
N LEU A 211 -0.79 -26.01 -17.48
CA LEU A 211 0.25 -25.71 -16.50
C LEU A 211 0.87 -26.98 -15.91
N PHE A 212 0.04 -27.95 -15.54
CA PHE A 212 0.51 -29.22 -14.99
C PHE A 212 1.21 -30.10 -16.04
N LYS A 213 0.75 -30.09 -17.28
CA LYS A 213 1.45 -30.76 -18.40
C LYS A 213 2.83 -30.17 -18.67
N GLN A 214 3.03 -28.88 -18.40
CA GLN A 214 4.33 -28.21 -18.46
C GLN A 214 5.19 -28.40 -17.20
N SER A 215 4.80 -29.29 -16.27
CA SER A 215 5.49 -29.54 -15.01
C SER A 215 5.65 -28.30 -14.11
N LYS A 216 4.78 -27.28 -14.27
CA LYS A 216 4.79 -26.05 -13.46
C LYS A 216 3.83 -26.12 -12.26
N SER A 217 3.52 -27.33 -11.75
CA SER A 217 2.57 -27.52 -10.64
C SER A 217 3.03 -26.91 -9.31
N GLN A 218 4.35 -26.76 -9.14
CA GLN A 218 4.96 -26.17 -7.95
C GLN A 218 4.51 -24.73 -7.71
N LEU A 219 4.13 -24.01 -8.78
CA LEU A 219 3.58 -22.65 -8.71
C LEU A 219 2.44 -22.53 -7.68
N LEU A 220 1.52 -23.51 -7.64
CA LEU A 220 0.37 -23.45 -6.73
C LEU A 220 0.77 -23.66 -5.27
N LEU A 221 1.74 -24.55 -5.02
CA LEU A 221 2.25 -24.83 -3.68
C LEU A 221 3.05 -23.64 -3.14
N ASP A 222 3.96 -23.11 -3.95
CA ASP A 222 4.81 -21.98 -3.59
C ASP A 222 3.98 -20.72 -3.37
N ALA A 223 3.02 -20.45 -4.26
CA ALA A 223 2.12 -19.32 -4.09
C ALA A 223 1.25 -19.46 -2.83
N GLY A 224 0.76 -20.67 -2.52
CA GLY A 224 0.05 -20.95 -1.27
C GLY A 224 0.92 -20.72 -0.03
N ALA A 225 2.19 -21.12 -0.08
CA ALA A 225 3.16 -20.90 1.00
C ALA A 225 3.52 -19.42 1.16
N SER A 226 3.78 -18.70 0.06
CA SER A 226 4.05 -17.25 0.07
C SER A 226 2.85 -16.44 0.56
N ALA A 227 1.63 -16.81 0.18
CA ALA A 227 0.43 -16.13 0.64
C ALA A 227 0.26 -16.21 2.17
N ARG A 228 0.68 -17.31 2.80
CA ARG A 228 0.66 -17.46 4.28
C ARG A 228 1.69 -16.60 4.99
N LYS A 229 2.72 -16.11 4.29
CA LYS A 229 3.77 -15.23 4.84
C LYS A 229 3.38 -13.75 4.81
N LEU A 230 2.27 -13.39 4.15
CA LEU A 230 1.79 -12.01 4.10
C LEU A 230 1.37 -11.53 5.49
N SER A 231 1.68 -10.27 5.81
CA SER A 231 1.33 -9.63 7.08
C SER A 231 -0.19 -9.49 7.26
N THR A 232 -0.93 -9.24 6.17
CA THR A 232 -2.40 -9.27 6.13
C THR A 232 -2.84 -10.46 5.28
N PRO A 233 -3.66 -11.39 5.82
CA PRO A 233 -4.17 -12.49 5.03
C PRO A 233 -5.14 -11.98 3.95
N LEU A 234 -4.97 -12.46 2.72
CA LEU A 234 -5.85 -12.14 1.60
C LEU A 234 -7.16 -12.94 1.69
N PRO A 235 -8.33 -12.33 1.40
CA PRO A 235 -9.57 -13.06 1.19
C PRO A 235 -9.43 -14.06 0.05
N ASN A 236 -10.12 -15.20 0.12
CA ASN A 236 -10.01 -16.26 -0.88
C ASN A 236 -10.17 -15.73 -2.32
N PRO A 237 -11.21 -14.94 -2.67
CA PRO A 237 -11.38 -14.49 -4.05
C PRO A 237 -10.20 -13.66 -4.56
N VAL A 238 -9.60 -12.84 -3.70
CA VAL A 238 -8.44 -12.00 -4.05
C VAL A 238 -7.20 -12.86 -4.27
N LEU A 239 -6.91 -13.77 -3.34
CA LEU A 239 -5.80 -14.71 -3.46
C LEU A 239 -5.93 -15.56 -4.73
N TYR A 240 -7.13 -16.09 -4.98
CA TYR A 240 -7.37 -16.96 -6.12
C TYR A 240 -7.44 -16.21 -7.45
N ASP A 241 -7.83 -14.92 -7.46
CA ASP A 241 -7.67 -14.05 -8.62
C ASP A 241 -6.18 -13.81 -8.93
N ALA A 242 -5.36 -13.57 -7.91
CA ALA A 242 -3.92 -13.43 -8.07
C ALA A 242 -3.30 -14.73 -8.63
N LEU A 243 -3.65 -15.88 -8.04
CA LEU A 243 -3.22 -17.20 -8.52
C LEU A 243 -3.65 -17.46 -9.97
N SER A 244 -4.88 -17.10 -10.34
CA SER A 244 -5.35 -17.23 -11.72
C SER A 244 -4.48 -16.43 -12.71
N GLN A 245 -4.05 -15.23 -12.32
CA GLN A 245 -3.14 -14.42 -13.13
C GLN A 245 -1.71 -15.00 -13.15
N MET A 246 -1.23 -15.53 -12.02
CA MET A 246 0.06 -16.24 -11.98
C MET A 246 0.07 -17.44 -12.94
N VAL A 247 -1.03 -18.20 -13.02
CA VAL A 247 -1.18 -19.31 -13.96
C VAL A 247 -1.09 -18.79 -15.40
N ALA A 248 -1.79 -17.70 -15.73
CA ALA A 248 -1.74 -17.11 -17.06
C ALA A 248 -0.33 -16.62 -17.42
N ASP A 249 0.34 -15.91 -16.52
CA ASP A 249 1.71 -15.41 -16.74
C ASP A 249 2.73 -16.54 -16.88
N ALA A 250 2.60 -17.59 -16.05
CA ALA A 250 3.47 -18.76 -16.09
C ALA A 250 3.30 -19.57 -17.37
N LEU A 251 2.10 -19.54 -17.98
CA LEU A 251 1.85 -20.15 -19.29
C LEU A 251 2.37 -19.29 -20.45
N ALA A 252 2.37 -17.96 -20.29
CA ALA A 252 2.85 -17.03 -21.30
C ALA A 252 4.39 -16.89 -21.32
N THR A 253 5.05 -17.20 -20.20
CA THR A 253 6.49 -16.98 -20.02
C THR A 253 7.25 -18.30 -19.95
N ASP A 254 8.22 -18.48 -20.87
CA ASP A 254 9.11 -19.65 -20.88
C ASP A 254 10.42 -19.43 -20.09
N ALA A 255 10.77 -18.17 -19.76
CA ALA A 255 12.11 -17.80 -19.24
C ALA A 255 12.13 -17.03 -17.89
N GLY A 256 10.98 -16.86 -17.22
CA GLY A 256 10.89 -16.11 -15.95
C GLY A 256 10.93 -17.02 -14.72
N SER A 257 11.46 -16.51 -13.60
CA SER A 257 11.40 -17.22 -12.32
C SER A 257 9.94 -17.27 -11.83
N LEU A 258 9.44 -18.47 -11.51
CA LEU A 258 8.08 -18.63 -10.94
C LEU A 258 7.92 -17.80 -9.65
N GLN A 259 8.99 -17.65 -8.87
CA GLN A 259 8.97 -16.87 -7.64
C GLN A 259 8.73 -15.37 -7.90
N GLU A 260 9.32 -14.81 -8.97
CA GLU A 260 9.09 -13.41 -9.34
C GLU A 260 7.63 -13.16 -9.72
N ILE A 261 7.02 -14.10 -10.46
CA ILE A 261 5.59 -14.06 -10.81
C ILE A 261 4.74 -14.10 -9.53
N ILE A 262 5.05 -15.00 -8.60
CA ILE A 262 4.35 -15.14 -7.31
C ILE A 262 4.43 -13.83 -6.53
N ASP A 263 5.64 -13.31 -6.30
CA ASP A 263 5.86 -12.13 -5.48
C ASP A 263 5.21 -10.89 -6.09
N ALA A 264 5.36 -10.68 -7.41
CA ALA A 264 4.73 -9.57 -8.11
C ALA A 264 3.19 -9.61 -7.98
N ARG A 265 2.57 -10.78 -8.17
CA ARG A 265 1.11 -10.91 -8.15
C ARG A 265 0.53 -10.88 -6.73
N LEU A 266 1.21 -11.46 -5.73
CA LEU A 266 0.78 -11.35 -4.33
C LEU A 266 0.92 -9.92 -3.81
N ASN A 267 2.01 -9.22 -4.14
CA ASN A 267 2.19 -7.82 -3.75
C ASN A 267 1.12 -6.91 -4.37
N MET A 268 0.84 -7.09 -5.67
CA MET A 268 -0.22 -6.36 -6.35
C MET A 268 -1.59 -6.63 -5.73
N ALA A 269 -1.91 -7.91 -5.46
CA ALA A 269 -3.19 -8.31 -4.86
C ALA A 269 -3.35 -7.75 -3.42
N SER A 270 -2.29 -7.79 -2.63
CA SER A 270 -2.23 -7.20 -1.28
C SER A 270 -2.46 -5.69 -1.32
N ALA A 271 -1.74 -4.97 -2.20
CA ALA A 271 -1.90 -3.53 -2.34
C ALA A 271 -3.32 -3.12 -2.78
N LEU A 272 -3.91 -3.86 -3.73
CA LEU A 272 -5.28 -3.61 -4.18
C LEU A 272 -6.31 -3.89 -3.09
N HIS A 273 -6.14 -4.98 -2.33
CA HIS A 273 -7.03 -5.32 -1.22
C HIS A 273 -6.96 -4.29 -0.08
N GLU A 274 -5.74 -3.90 0.32
CA GLU A 274 -5.55 -2.83 1.32
C GLU A 274 -6.15 -1.50 0.84
N SER A 275 -6.01 -1.16 -0.45
CA SER A 275 -6.67 0.03 -1.03
C SER A 275 -8.20 -0.03 -0.93
N GLN A 276 -8.81 -1.18 -1.21
CA GLN A 276 -10.27 -1.37 -1.05
C GLN A 276 -10.69 -1.28 0.42
N LYS A 277 -9.96 -1.94 1.33
CA LYS A 277 -10.22 -1.90 2.77
C LYS A 277 -10.12 -0.47 3.30
N ASN A 278 -9.07 0.27 2.92
CA ASN A 278 -8.86 1.66 3.35
C ASN A 278 -9.97 2.60 2.85
N ARG A 279 -10.50 2.39 1.64
CA ARG A 279 -11.69 3.11 1.15
C ARG A 279 -12.92 2.80 1.99
N ALA A 280 -13.19 1.52 2.24
CA ALA A 280 -14.33 1.11 3.08
C ALA A 280 -14.22 1.66 4.51
N THR A 281 -13.02 1.66 5.08
CA THR A 281 -12.70 2.27 6.39
C THR A 281 -12.95 3.78 6.37
N THR A 282 -12.45 4.49 5.37
CA THR A 282 -12.64 5.95 5.24
C THR A 282 -14.12 6.31 5.13
N THR A 283 -14.87 5.59 4.27
CA THR A 283 -16.32 5.75 4.11
C THR A 283 -17.05 5.48 5.43
N THR A 284 -16.64 4.45 6.18
CA THR A 284 -17.21 4.13 7.50
C THR A 284 -16.91 5.25 8.51
N MET A 285 -15.68 5.74 8.58
CA MET A 285 -15.29 6.84 9.47
C MET A 285 -16.09 8.11 9.19
N GLN A 286 -16.25 8.47 7.91
CA GLN A 286 -17.04 9.64 7.51
C GLN A 286 -18.51 9.48 7.91
N ALA A 287 -19.09 8.29 7.71
CA ALA A 287 -20.47 8.01 8.07
C ALA A 287 -20.70 8.08 9.59
N VAL A 288 -19.82 7.49 10.39
CA VAL A 288 -19.92 7.55 11.86
C VAL A 288 -19.75 8.99 12.35
N ALA A 289 -18.81 9.76 11.78
CA ALA A 289 -18.62 11.17 12.09
C ALA A 289 -19.86 12.02 11.71
N ALA A 290 -20.58 11.64 10.66
CA ALA A 290 -21.84 12.26 10.25
C ALA A 290 -23.06 11.80 11.08
N GLY A 291 -22.86 10.97 12.11
CA GLY A 291 -23.92 10.52 13.01
C GLY A 291 -24.75 9.34 12.50
N VAL A 292 -24.25 8.58 11.52
CA VAL A 292 -24.91 7.34 11.08
C VAL A 292 -24.96 6.33 12.24
N LEU A 293 -26.16 5.80 12.49
CA LEU A 293 -26.39 4.80 13.52
C LEU A 293 -25.95 3.41 13.04
N LEU A 294 -25.15 2.73 13.87
CA LEU A 294 -24.62 1.37 13.68
C LEU A 294 -25.13 0.40 14.76
N GLY A 295 -26.34 0.65 15.28
CA GLY A 295 -26.91 -0.11 16.39
C GLY A 295 -26.09 0.04 17.67
N ASP A 296 -25.85 -1.06 18.38
CA ASP A 296 -25.08 -1.04 19.64
C ASP A 296 -23.59 -0.71 19.43
N LYS A 297 -23.12 -0.73 18.17
CA LYS A 297 -21.74 -0.38 17.79
C LYS A 297 -21.53 1.10 17.50
N THR A 298 -22.59 1.91 17.59
CA THR A 298 -22.52 3.37 17.33
C THR A 298 -21.57 4.05 18.32
N THR A 299 -21.83 3.89 19.63
CA THR A 299 -21.02 4.52 20.69
C THR A 299 -19.57 4.06 20.64
N GLN A 300 -19.34 2.74 20.48
CA GLN A 300 -17.99 2.18 20.32
C GLN A 300 -17.23 2.83 19.15
N SER A 301 -17.90 3.01 18.01
CA SER A 301 -17.26 3.60 16.82
C SER A 301 -17.01 5.09 16.98
N GLN A 302 -17.92 5.82 17.63
CA GLN A 302 -17.75 7.24 17.94
C GLN A 302 -16.60 7.46 18.92
N ASP A 303 -16.54 6.66 19.99
CA ASP A 303 -15.46 6.72 20.97
C ASP A 303 -14.09 6.45 20.33
N ALA A 304 -14.00 5.49 19.42
CA ALA A 304 -12.78 5.21 18.67
C ALA A 304 -12.31 6.42 17.83
N ILE A 305 -13.23 7.12 17.15
CA ILE A 305 -12.90 8.35 16.40
C ILE A 305 -12.45 9.47 17.35
N ILE A 306 -13.14 9.65 18.48
CA ILE A 306 -12.79 10.68 19.48
C ILE A 306 -11.39 10.41 20.04
N GLN A 307 -11.07 9.16 20.37
CA GLN A 307 -9.75 8.76 20.86
C GLN A 307 -8.67 8.99 19.81
N LEU A 308 -8.88 8.55 18.56
CA LEU A 308 -7.92 8.79 17.48
C LEU A 308 -7.65 10.30 17.29
N ASN A 309 -8.69 11.13 17.29
CA ASN A 309 -8.54 12.58 17.16
C ASN A 309 -7.78 13.21 18.33
N ARG A 310 -8.00 12.71 19.56
CA ARG A 310 -7.21 13.13 20.74
C ARG A 310 -5.75 12.76 20.58
N GLU A 311 -5.45 11.56 20.10
CA GLU A 311 -4.06 11.10 19.93
C GLU A 311 -3.34 11.84 18.81
N ARG A 312 -3.98 12.06 17.67
CA ARG A 312 -3.46 12.92 16.60
C ARG A 312 -3.19 14.34 17.10
N SER A 313 -4.09 14.88 17.92
CA SER A 313 -3.90 16.20 18.55
C SER A 313 -2.70 16.21 19.50
N LEU A 314 -2.50 15.15 20.30
CA LEU A 314 -1.34 15.01 21.19
C LEU A 314 -0.03 14.86 20.40
N GLN A 315 -0.01 14.08 19.32
CA GLN A 315 1.15 13.93 18.44
C GLN A 315 1.49 15.26 17.74
N ASN A 316 0.49 15.96 17.23
CA ASN A 316 0.70 17.28 16.62
C ASN A 316 1.21 18.30 17.65
N ARG A 317 0.71 18.27 18.89
CA ARG A 317 1.25 19.09 19.99
C ARG A 317 2.70 18.73 20.32
N LYS A 318 3.07 17.45 20.36
CA LYS A 318 4.46 17.01 20.55
C LYS A 318 5.36 17.52 19.42
N ARG A 319 4.98 17.28 18.15
CA ARG A 319 5.72 17.78 16.98
C ARG A 319 5.89 19.29 16.99
N THR A 320 4.82 20.02 17.34
CA THR A 320 4.87 21.49 17.46
C THR A 320 5.82 21.91 18.58
N ARG A 321 5.75 21.25 19.75
CA ARG A 321 6.63 21.50 20.89
C ARG A 321 8.10 21.23 20.53
N ASP A 322 8.38 20.13 19.85
CA ASP A 322 9.72 19.76 19.41
C ASP A 322 10.27 20.77 18.39
N CYS A 323 9.44 21.25 17.47
CA CYS A 323 9.81 22.31 16.53
C CYS A 323 10.06 23.64 17.26
N THR A 324 9.22 24.02 18.22
CA THR A 324 9.40 25.25 19.01
C THR A 324 10.62 25.20 19.92
N ASN A 325 10.92 24.03 20.51
CA ASN A 325 12.12 23.84 21.34
C ASN A 325 13.38 23.91 20.46
N ARG A 326 13.40 23.24 19.30
CA ARG A 326 14.50 23.36 18.33
C ARG A 326 14.69 24.80 17.83
N ALA A 327 13.60 25.56 17.65
CA ALA A 327 13.68 26.96 17.27
C ALA A 327 14.17 27.87 18.42
N ARG A 328 13.86 27.52 19.67
CA ARG A 328 14.34 28.22 20.88
C ARG A 328 15.81 27.95 21.14
N ASP A 329 16.25 26.71 20.99
CA ASP A 329 17.67 26.32 21.14
C ASP A 329 18.53 26.97 20.05
N ARG A 330 17.99 27.16 18.83
CA ARG A 330 18.64 27.94 17.76
C ARG A 330 18.67 29.46 18.01
N ARG A 331 17.92 29.99 18.98
CA ARG A 331 17.93 31.41 19.38
C ARG A 331 18.68 31.65 20.69
N GLY A 332 19.45 30.68 21.20
CA GLY A 332 20.31 30.80 22.38
C GLY A 332 21.54 31.70 22.16
N GLY A 333 21.33 32.95 21.73
CA GLY A 333 22.30 34.03 21.80
C GLY A 333 22.08 34.87 23.06
N ALA A 334 22.93 34.63 24.07
CA ALA A 334 23.30 35.45 25.23
C ALA A 334 22.21 36.14 26.09
N PRO A 335 22.17 35.80 27.40
CA PRO A 335 22.04 36.78 28.48
C PRO A 335 23.41 37.03 29.16
N ILE A 336 23.72 38.31 29.40
CA ILE A 336 24.90 38.82 30.12
C ILE A 336 24.71 38.64 31.66
N PRO A 337 25.73 38.88 32.52
CA PRO A 337 26.46 37.88 33.29
C PRO A 337 26.06 37.82 34.79
N SER A 338 26.30 36.68 35.46
CA SER A 338 26.29 36.62 36.93
C SER A 338 27.47 35.80 37.47
N THR A 339 28.48 36.55 37.94
CA THR A 339 29.38 36.31 39.08
C THR A 339 29.92 34.90 39.37
N ALA A 340 31.03 34.58 38.70
CA ALA A 340 32.39 34.21 39.16
C ALA A 340 32.69 33.41 40.46
N ALA A 341 31.77 33.01 41.33
CA ALA A 341 32.15 32.35 42.60
C ALA A 341 31.65 30.90 42.78
N GLN A 342 30.78 30.39 41.90
CA GLN A 342 30.22 29.03 42.02
C GLN A 342 30.67 28.06 40.91
N GLN A 343 31.49 28.51 39.96
CA GLN A 343 31.93 27.68 38.82
C GLN A 343 33.26 26.94 39.05
N ALA A 344 33.97 27.18 40.16
CA ALA A 344 35.28 26.56 40.39
C ALA A 344 35.19 25.09 40.84
N GLU A 345 34.12 24.68 41.53
CA GLU A 345 33.97 23.29 42.01
C GLU A 345 33.26 22.37 41.00
N THR A 346 32.40 22.90 40.12
CA THR A 346 31.75 22.12 39.05
C THR A 346 32.62 21.97 37.81
N ALA A 347 33.68 22.78 37.66
CA ALA A 347 34.60 22.71 36.52
C ALA A 347 35.58 21.52 36.58
N LEU A 348 35.87 20.95 37.75
CA LEU A 348 36.84 19.84 37.86
C LEU A 348 36.24 18.45 37.55
N LEU A 349 34.91 18.33 37.51
CA LEU A 349 34.20 17.10 37.14
C LEU A 349 33.54 17.16 35.75
N GLN A 350 33.61 18.31 35.06
CA GLN A 350 33.07 18.50 33.70
C GLN A 350 34.16 18.60 32.61
N THR A 351 35.41 18.33 32.95
CA THR A 351 36.57 18.37 32.03
C THR A 351 36.78 17.07 31.25
N TRP A 352 35.75 16.25 31.08
CA TRP A 352 35.70 15.35 29.92
C TRP A 352 34.82 16.03 28.86
N PRO A 353 35.30 16.32 27.64
CA PRO A 353 34.62 17.30 26.82
C PRO A 353 33.35 16.67 26.22
N LEU A 354 32.19 17.12 26.69
CA LEU A 354 30.91 17.04 25.99
C LEU A 354 31.01 17.49 24.52
N GLN A 355 32.01 18.32 24.22
CA GLN A 355 32.36 18.78 22.88
C GLN A 355 33.00 17.68 22.01
N GLN A 356 33.77 16.75 22.59
CA GLN A 356 34.27 15.56 21.88
C GLN A 356 33.16 14.52 21.69
N LEU A 357 32.27 14.38 22.68
CA LEU A 357 31.08 13.52 22.56
C LEU A 357 30.11 14.05 21.48
N ALA A 358 29.92 15.36 21.40
CA ALA A 358 29.17 16.02 20.33
C ALA A 358 29.86 15.85 18.96
N GLN A 359 31.19 15.96 18.88
CA GLN A 359 31.96 15.67 17.65
C GLN A 359 31.84 14.21 17.19
N TRP A 360 31.77 13.25 18.12
CA TRP A 360 31.57 11.84 17.81
C TRP A 360 30.14 11.51 17.38
N ILE A 361 29.15 12.22 17.93
CA ILE A 361 27.71 12.01 17.65
C ILE A 361 27.25 12.77 16.38
N GLU A 362 27.86 13.91 16.04
CA GLU A 362 27.42 14.76 14.93
C GLU A 362 28.20 14.55 13.61
N GLY A 363 29.31 13.80 13.61
CA GLY A 363 30.15 13.59 12.43
C GLY A 363 30.84 14.87 11.93
N PRO A 364 31.81 14.78 11.00
CA PRO A 364 32.60 15.94 10.56
C PRO A 364 31.82 16.81 9.57
N ILE A 365 30.84 17.58 10.04
CA ILE A 365 30.12 18.53 9.19
C ILE A 365 30.91 19.84 9.09
N THR A 366 31.54 19.99 7.91
CA THR A 366 31.84 21.28 7.25
C THR A 366 32.65 22.30 8.05
N GLU A 367 33.95 22.09 8.15
CA GLU A 367 34.87 23.20 7.92
C GLU A 367 35.86 22.76 6.85
N LYS A 368 36.17 23.66 5.91
CA LYS A 368 37.29 23.51 4.99
C LYS A 368 38.57 23.41 5.82
N ARG A 369 38.86 22.23 6.35
CA ARG A 369 40.13 21.97 7.00
C ARG A 369 41.17 22.03 5.91
N LYS A 370 42.03 23.05 5.99
CA LYS A 370 43.31 23.05 5.29
C LYS A 370 43.90 21.66 5.46
N THR A 371 44.30 21.03 4.37
CA THR A 371 45.27 19.93 4.34
C THR A 371 46.44 20.33 5.23
N SER A 372 46.43 19.91 6.49
CA SER A 372 47.55 20.14 7.40
C SER A 372 47.74 18.91 8.27
N GLY A 373 48.64 18.05 7.78
CA GLY A 373 49.50 17.21 8.60
C GLY A 373 48.92 15.87 9.00
N LEU A 374 49.66 14.82 8.63
CA LEU A 374 49.76 13.55 9.36
C LEU A 374 49.55 13.75 10.86
N ILE A 375 48.81 12.83 11.48
CA ILE A 375 48.62 12.80 12.93
C ILE A 375 50.01 12.82 13.60
N ASP A 376 50.27 13.83 14.44
CA ASP A 376 51.53 13.94 15.18
C ASP A 376 51.57 12.88 16.30
N ARG A 377 52.04 11.69 15.93
CA ARG A 377 52.18 10.50 16.79
C ARG A 377 52.97 10.81 18.07
N LYS A 378 53.96 11.72 18.00
CA LYS A 378 54.76 12.13 19.16
C LYS A 378 53.97 13.02 20.10
N ALA A 379 53.13 13.92 19.58
CA ALA A 379 52.28 14.79 20.40
C ALA A 379 51.16 14.02 21.14
N ILE A 380 50.64 12.94 20.56
CA ILE A 380 49.63 12.07 21.20
C ILE A 380 50.26 11.24 22.32
N LEU A 381 51.38 10.55 22.06
CA LEU A 381 52.13 9.81 23.08
C LEU A 381 52.55 10.71 24.26
N LEU A 382 53.02 11.93 23.98
CA LEU A 382 53.36 12.91 25.03
C LEU A 382 52.15 13.41 25.83
N LYS A 383 50.94 13.40 25.28
CA LYS A 383 49.71 13.79 25.98
C LYS A 383 49.19 12.66 26.87
N GLU A 384 49.13 11.44 26.35
CA GLU A 384 48.73 10.23 27.07
C GLU A 384 49.69 9.93 28.23
N GLN A 385 51.01 9.98 28.01
CA GLN A 385 52.01 9.80 29.07
C GLN A 385 51.98 10.90 30.14
N LYS A 386 51.55 12.13 29.80
CA LYS A 386 51.39 13.22 30.78
C LYS A 386 50.08 13.13 31.58
N GLN A 387 49.12 12.30 31.15
CA GLN A 387 47.86 12.05 31.86
C GLN A 387 47.91 10.81 32.77
N ALA A 388 49.03 10.08 32.81
CA ALA A 388 49.28 9.08 33.85
C ALA A 388 49.22 9.77 35.24
N PRO A 389 48.44 9.24 36.20
CA PRO A 389 47.96 10.01 37.33
C PRO A 389 49.10 10.42 38.26
N THR A 390 49.20 11.72 38.53
CA THR A 390 49.96 12.27 39.64
C THR A 390 49.29 11.80 40.94
N GLN A 391 49.69 10.62 41.43
CA GLN A 391 49.19 10.07 42.69
C GLN A 391 49.60 11.00 43.85
N GLY A 392 48.61 11.75 44.35
CA GLY A 392 48.70 12.47 45.61
C GLY A 392 49.04 11.52 46.76
N LYS A 393 50.02 11.93 47.57
CA LYS A 393 50.58 11.24 48.74
C LYS A 393 49.53 10.67 49.70
N LYS A 394 49.58 9.35 49.93
CA LYS A 394 49.45 8.65 51.24
C LYS A 394 49.86 7.18 51.09
N PRO A 395 50.76 6.60 51.92
CA PRO A 395 51.04 5.15 51.96
C PRO A 395 50.18 4.46 53.05
N PRO A 396 50.14 3.10 53.22
CA PRO A 396 50.39 1.90 52.38
C PRO A 396 49.12 0.93 52.41
N PRO A 397 49.09 -0.39 52.04
CA PRO A 397 50.17 -1.34 51.74
C PRO A 397 50.11 -2.13 50.42
N LYS A 398 51.33 -2.49 50.01
CA LYS A 398 51.80 -3.44 49.00
C LYS A 398 50.76 -4.47 48.51
N GLN A 399 50.08 -4.14 47.43
CA GLN A 399 49.72 -5.13 46.42
C GLN A 399 50.46 -4.72 45.15
N LYS A 400 51.19 -5.67 44.55
CA LYS A 400 51.85 -5.47 43.26
C LYS A 400 50.77 -5.06 42.27
N ALA A 401 50.74 -3.79 41.88
CA ALA A 401 50.01 -3.39 40.69
C ALA A 401 50.57 -4.20 39.51
N PRO A 402 49.72 -4.75 38.63
CA PRO A 402 50.20 -5.28 37.35
C PRO A 402 50.97 -4.16 36.63
N PRO A 403 52.00 -4.48 35.83
CA PRO A 403 52.69 -3.47 35.03
C PRO A 403 51.64 -2.70 34.23
N SER A 404 51.66 -1.37 34.30
CA SER A 404 50.93 -0.57 33.33
C SER A 404 51.58 -0.88 31.99
N ASP A 405 50.85 -1.54 31.09
CA ASP A 405 51.28 -1.67 29.71
C ASP A 405 51.41 -0.25 29.16
N ASP A 406 52.66 0.19 28.97
CA ASP A 406 52.95 1.49 28.40
C ASP A 406 52.52 1.45 26.92
N LEU A 407 51.56 2.30 26.55
CA LEU A 407 51.10 2.48 25.16
C LEU A 407 52.30 2.64 24.21
N THR A 408 52.43 1.71 23.28
CA THR A 408 53.48 1.72 22.27
C THR A 408 53.03 2.44 20.99
N PRO A 409 53.96 2.92 20.14
CA PRO A 409 53.61 3.46 18.83
C PRO A 409 52.82 2.48 17.94
N ASP A 410 53.05 1.17 18.12
CA ASP A 410 52.37 0.11 17.36
C ASP A 410 50.90 -0.02 17.80
N ASP A 411 50.58 0.22 19.07
CA ASP A 411 49.20 0.25 19.57
C ASP A 411 48.39 1.41 18.97
N VAL A 412 49.04 2.56 18.76
CA VAL A 412 48.43 3.74 18.11
C VAL A 412 48.18 3.46 16.63
N GLU A 413 49.13 2.84 15.93
CA GLU A 413 48.98 2.49 14.51
C GLU A 413 47.88 1.42 14.30
N SER A 414 47.84 0.40 15.16
CA SER A 414 46.78 -0.61 15.18
C SER A 414 45.40 0.02 15.39
N THR A 415 45.29 0.96 16.33
CA THR A 415 44.03 1.68 16.61
C THR A 415 43.58 2.53 15.42
N ILE A 416 44.51 3.22 14.75
CA ILE A 416 44.22 4.02 13.54
C ILE A 416 43.73 3.11 12.41
N GLN A 417 44.41 1.99 12.17
CA GLN A 417 44.00 1.03 11.13
C GLN A 417 42.64 0.39 11.43
N GLN A 418 42.36 0.03 12.69
CA GLN A 418 41.05 -0.46 13.11
C GLN A 418 39.95 0.58 12.89
N ALA A 419 40.22 1.85 13.22
CA ALA A 419 39.26 2.94 13.01
C ALA A 419 38.96 3.19 11.52
N LEU A 420 40.00 3.16 10.66
CA LEU A 420 39.84 3.30 9.21
C LEU A 420 39.06 2.12 8.62
N SER A 421 39.37 0.89 9.03
CA SER A 421 38.66 -0.32 8.62
C SER A 421 37.19 -0.29 9.04
N ALA A 422 36.89 0.05 10.30
CA ALA A 422 35.52 0.15 10.80
C ALA A 422 34.71 1.24 10.07
N THR A 423 35.36 2.36 9.71
CA THR A 423 34.71 3.42 8.93
C THR A 423 34.39 2.96 7.51
N ALA A 424 35.29 2.19 6.88
CA ALA A 424 35.02 1.60 5.56
C ALA A 424 33.90 0.55 5.60
N GLU A 425 33.84 -0.30 6.63
CA GLU A 425 32.73 -1.24 6.84
C GLU A 425 31.38 -0.51 6.96
N PHE A 426 31.36 0.58 7.73
CA PHE A 426 30.17 1.42 7.87
C PHE A 426 29.74 2.01 6.52
N PHE A 427 30.67 2.59 5.74
CA PHE A 427 30.35 3.14 4.43
C PHE A 427 29.94 2.07 3.41
N LEU A 428 30.51 0.85 3.47
CA LEU A 428 30.07 -0.26 2.62
C LEU A 428 28.64 -0.67 2.90
N ALA A 429 28.28 -0.84 4.17
CA ALA A 429 26.92 -1.16 4.58
C ALA A 429 25.95 -0.06 4.11
N GLU A 430 26.32 1.20 4.33
CA GLU A 430 25.47 2.32 3.96
C GLU A 430 25.30 2.47 2.44
N ILE A 431 26.39 2.32 1.66
CA ILE A 431 26.33 2.30 0.20
C ILE A 431 25.44 1.15 -0.27
N GLY A 432 25.55 -0.04 0.33
CA GLY A 432 24.69 -1.17 0.02
C GLY A 432 23.20 -0.86 0.18
N ASP A 433 22.82 -0.26 1.31
CA ASP A 433 21.45 0.15 1.59
C ASP A 433 20.95 1.24 0.61
N LEU A 434 21.77 2.26 0.35
CA LEU A 434 21.43 3.35 -0.56
C LEU A 434 21.31 2.89 -2.01
N LEU A 435 22.15 1.95 -2.46
CA LEU A 435 22.05 1.37 -3.80
C LEU A 435 20.81 0.49 -3.96
N ALA A 436 20.42 -0.26 -2.92
CA ALA A 436 19.17 -1.01 -2.92
C ALA A 436 17.95 -0.07 -3.02
N LEU A 437 17.95 1.03 -2.26
CA LEU A 437 16.91 2.05 -2.32
C LEU A 437 16.89 2.77 -3.68
N ALA A 438 18.06 3.05 -4.27
CA ALA A 438 18.19 3.66 -5.59
C ALA A 438 17.57 2.81 -6.69
N LYS A 439 17.74 1.48 -6.62
CA LYS A 439 17.08 0.54 -7.54
C LYS A 439 15.56 0.57 -7.38
N GLN A 440 15.05 0.61 -6.15
CA GLN A 440 13.61 0.69 -5.90
C GLN A 440 12.97 1.97 -6.44
N LEU A 441 13.70 3.10 -6.35
CA LEU A 441 13.24 4.41 -6.80
C LEU A 441 13.56 4.70 -8.27
N ASN A 442 14.18 3.76 -9.01
CA ASN A 442 14.69 3.97 -10.37
C ASN A 442 15.53 5.25 -10.50
N ALA A 443 16.45 5.48 -9.55
CA ALA A 443 17.32 6.64 -9.58
C ALA A 443 18.24 6.66 -10.81
N HIS A 444 18.66 7.86 -11.23
CA HIS A 444 19.49 8.05 -12.43
C HIS A 444 20.81 7.25 -12.35
N PRO A 445 21.24 6.56 -13.42
CA PRO A 445 22.46 5.74 -13.40
C PRO A 445 23.71 6.50 -12.95
N ASP A 446 23.82 7.77 -13.30
CA ASP A 446 24.96 8.62 -12.94
C ASP A 446 25.10 8.81 -11.42
N LEU A 447 23.97 8.91 -10.69
CA LEU A 447 23.96 9.02 -9.22
C LEU A 447 24.42 7.70 -8.57
N VAL A 448 24.06 6.59 -9.20
CA VAL A 448 24.39 5.23 -8.74
C VAL A 448 25.86 4.88 -9.02
N ALA A 449 26.41 5.37 -10.14
CA ALA A 449 27.77 5.08 -10.58
C ALA A 449 28.83 5.56 -9.58
N GLY A 450 28.63 6.75 -8.97
CA GLY A 450 29.54 7.32 -7.98
C GLY A 450 29.78 6.38 -6.80
N CYS A 451 28.72 5.95 -6.12
CA CYS A 451 28.82 5.01 -5.00
C CYS A 451 29.23 3.58 -5.43
N SER A 452 28.74 3.11 -6.59
CA SER A 452 29.08 1.77 -7.08
C SER A 452 30.58 1.61 -7.36
N SER A 453 31.23 2.68 -7.84
CA SER A 453 32.68 2.69 -8.11
C SER A 453 33.56 2.60 -6.86
N LEU A 454 32.98 2.81 -5.66
CA LEU A 454 33.71 2.85 -4.39
C LEU A 454 33.61 1.55 -3.58
N LEU A 455 32.75 0.61 -3.99
CA LEU A 455 32.57 -0.68 -3.30
C LEU A 455 33.87 -1.48 -3.23
N GLU A 456 34.50 -1.76 -4.38
CA GLU A 456 35.73 -2.55 -4.43
C GLU A 456 36.91 -1.86 -3.68
N PRO A 457 37.15 -0.54 -3.84
CA PRO A 457 38.15 0.16 -3.03
C PRO A 457 37.92 0.08 -1.51
N LEU A 458 36.66 0.20 -1.05
CA LEU A 458 36.34 0.14 0.37
C LEU A 458 36.45 -1.28 0.91
N GLU A 459 36.06 -2.31 0.14
CA GLU A 459 36.23 -3.73 0.52
C GLU A 459 37.72 -4.04 0.75
N ARG A 460 38.61 -3.54 -0.12
CA ARG A 460 40.07 -3.68 0.06
C ARG A 460 40.57 -3.02 1.34
N LEU A 461 39.97 -1.91 1.78
CA LEU A 461 40.32 -1.25 3.04
C LEU A 461 39.95 -2.10 4.27
N THR A 462 38.88 -2.89 4.17
CA THR A 462 38.41 -3.79 5.26
C THR A 462 39.19 -5.10 5.33
N ALA A 463 39.74 -5.58 4.20
CA ALA A 463 40.33 -6.91 4.07
C ALA A 463 41.69 -7.12 4.79
N SER A 464 42.22 -6.11 5.51
CA SER A 464 43.36 -6.15 6.44
C SER A 464 44.72 -6.66 5.91
N GLN A 465 44.81 -7.24 4.71
CA GLN A 465 46.02 -7.92 4.23
C GLN A 465 47.04 -7.04 3.49
N ASN A 466 46.69 -5.79 3.14
CA ASN A 466 47.61 -4.76 2.63
C ASN A 466 46.91 -3.40 2.74
N LEU A 467 47.01 -2.76 3.90
CA LEU A 467 46.35 -1.47 4.14
C LEU A 467 47.06 -0.39 3.30
N PRO A 468 46.32 0.38 2.47
CA PRO A 468 46.87 1.56 1.81
C PRO A 468 47.36 2.56 2.85
N SER A 469 48.20 3.51 2.44
CA SER A 469 48.71 4.53 3.36
C SER A 469 47.57 5.31 4.03
N GLU A 470 47.77 5.79 5.25
CA GLU A 470 46.77 6.57 6.01
C GLU A 470 46.19 7.73 5.17
N GLU A 471 47.01 8.38 4.36
CA GLU A 471 46.59 9.46 3.46
C GLU A 471 45.66 8.96 2.34
N GLU A 472 45.98 7.82 1.73
CA GLU A 472 45.14 7.19 0.70
C GLU A 472 43.82 6.68 1.27
N ALA A 473 43.86 6.06 2.46
CA ALA A 473 42.67 5.61 3.18
C ALA A 473 41.74 6.78 3.53
N THR A 474 42.31 7.86 4.06
CA THR A 474 41.54 9.06 4.43
C THR A 474 40.94 9.75 3.19
N ALA A 475 41.69 9.82 2.09
CA ALA A 475 41.18 10.36 0.83
C ALA A 475 40.06 9.50 0.23
N LEU A 476 40.17 8.17 0.33
CA LEU A 476 39.12 7.26 -0.12
C LEU A 476 37.83 7.40 0.71
N LEU A 477 37.95 7.46 2.04
CA LEU A 477 36.82 7.65 2.94
C LEU A 477 36.13 9.01 2.70
N ALA A 478 36.89 10.08 2.47
CA ALA A 478 36.32 11.39 2.12
C ALA A 478 35.55 11.36 0.77
N ARG A 479 36.05 10.61 -0.21
CA ARG A 479 35.33 10.40 -1.49
C ARG A 479 34.05 9.58 -1.30
N ALA A 480 34.08 8.57 -0.44
CA ALA A 480 32.91 7.76 -0.09
C ALA A 480 31.82 8.61 0.58
N GLU A 481 32.20 9.43 1.57
CA GLU A 481 31.27 10.33 2.24
C GLU A 481 30.61 11.32 1.27
N ALA A 482 31.40 11.94 0.37
CA ALA A 482 30.86 12.85 -0.64
C ALA A 482 29.87 12.16 -1.60
N ALA A 483 30.21 10.96 -2.08
CA ALA A 483 29.33 10.19 -2.96
C ALA A 483 28.05 9.73 -2.26
N ILE A 484 28.14 9.32 -0.98
CA ILE A 484 26.99 8.97 -0.14
C ILE A 484 26.06 10.18 0.02
N LEU A 485 26.60 11.36 0.31
CA LEU A 485 25.81 12.59 0.45
C LEU A 485 25.12 12.99 -0.86
N GLU A 486 25.81 12.87 -1.99
CA GLU A 486 25.25 13.11 -3.32
C GLU A 486 24.10 12.14 -3.64
N LEU A 487 24.31 10.84 -3.41
CA LEU A 487 23.29 9.81 -3.60
C LEU A 487 22.08 10.04 -2.69
N ARG A 488 22.27 10.36 -1.40
CA ARG A 488 21.18 10.73 -0.49
C ARG A 488 20.39 11.94 -1.00
N GLY A 489 21.07 12.96 -1.52
CA GLY A 489 20.43 14.12 -2.14
C GLY A 489 19.57 13.74 -3.35
N GLY A 490 20.15 12.93 -4.24
CA GLY A 490 19.47 12.41 -5.43
C GLY A 490 18.26 11.53 -5.10
N LEU A 491 18.38 10.62 -4.12
CA LEU A 491 17.29 9.76 -3.67
C LEU A 491 16.15 10.53 -3.04
N LYS A 492 16.44 11.57 -2.25
CA LYS A 492 15.42 12.45 -1.69
C LYS A 492 14.62 13.16 -2.80
N SER A 493 15.31 13.59 -3.87
CA SER A 493 14.67 14.18 -5.05
C SER A 493 13.82 13.16 -5.84
N ALA A 494 14.31 11.92 -5.96
CA ALA A 494 13.57 10.83 -6.61
C ALA A 494 12.32 10.44 -5.81
N GLU A 495 12.42 10.36 -4.48
CA GLU A 495 11.29 10.06 -3.59
C GLU A 495 10.22 11.15 -3.65
N SER A 496 10.62 12.44 -3.63
CA SER A 496 9.67 13.54 -3.81
C SER A 496 8.99 13.50 -5.16
N SER A 497 9.72 13.17 -6.23
CA SER A 497 9.17 13.05 -7.59
C SER A 497 8.20 11.88 -7.71
N ALA A 498 8.53 10.71 -7.16
CA ALA A 498 7.64 9.55 -7.14
C ALA A 498 6.35 9.81 -6.34
N LYS A 499 6.47 10.52 -5.20
CA LYS A 499 5.31 10.93 -4.39
C LYS A 499 4.43 11.92 -5.15
N LEU A 500 5.03 12.94 -5.78
CA LEU A 500 4.33 13.88 -6.65
C LEU A 500 3.59 13.13 -7.76
N GLN A 501 4.27 12.23 -8.47
CA GLN A 501 3.70 11.41 -9.53
C GLN A 501 2.47 10.66 -9.07
N ARG A 502 2.58 9.92 -7.95
CA ARG A 502 1.47 9.10 -7.43
C ARG A 502 0.28 9.96 -7.03
N CYS A 503 0.51 11.00 -6.22
CA CYS A 503 -0.57 11.86 -5.73
C CYS A 503 -1.25 12.64 -6.85
N PHE A 504 -0.48 13.17 -7.81
CA PHE A 504 -1.04 13.87 -8.96
C PHE A 504 -1.82 12.91 -9.87
N THR A 505 -1.28 11.71 -10.13
CA THR A 505 -1.96 10.66 -10.92
C THR A 505 -3.31 10.30 -10.33
N ASP A 506 -3.36 10.01 -9.03
CA ASP A 506 -4.61 9.64 -8.35
C ASP A 506 -5.66 10.75 -8.43
N ALA A 507 -5.24 12.00 -8.21
CA ALA A 507 -6.11 13.18 -8.29
C ALA A 507 -6.60 13.44 -9.73
N LEU A 508 -5.73 13.27 -10.73
CA LEU A 508 -6.07 13.40 -12.15
C LEU A 508 -7.10 12.35 -12.58
N ILE A 509 -6.91 11.08 -12.19
CA ILE A 509 -7.85 10.00 -12.49
C ILE A 509 -9.21 10.27 -11.85
N ALA A 510 -9.23 10.73 -10.59
CA ALA A 510 -10.46 11.09 -9.90
C ALA A 510 -11.19 12.23 -10.63
N ALA A 511 -10.46 13.28 -11.02
CA ALA A 511 -11.03 14.41 -11.78
C ALA A 511 -11.57 13.98 -13.14
N LEU A 512 -10.82 13.17 -13.91
CA LEU A 512 -11.24 12.64 -15.22
C LEU A 512 -12.49 11.74 -15.13
N ARG A 513 -12.67 11.02 -14.02
CA ARG A 513 -13.86 10.19 -13.80
C ARG A 513 -15.09 11.00 -13.41
N ALA A 514 -14.90 12.09 -12.68
CA ALA A 514 -15.97 12.96 -12.22
C ALA A 514 -16.47 13.89 -13.33
N GLU A 515 -15.57 14.30 -14.23
CA GLU A 515 -15.87 15.30 -15.24
C GLU A 515 -16.41 14.67 -16.54
N PRO A 516 -17.62 15.04 -16.99
CA PRO A 516 -18.11 14.56 -18.27
C PRO A 516 -17.31 15.19 -19.42
N LEU A 517 -16.80 14.32 -20.29
CA LEU A 517 -16.06 14.70 -21.50
C LEU A 517 -17.04 15.06 -22.61
N GLU A 518 -17.09 16.34 -22.97
CA GLU A 518 -18.00 16.90 -23.97
C GLU A 518 -17.22 17.63 -25.06
N LEU A 519 -17.50 17.31 -26.32
CA LEU A 519 -16.78 17.89 -27.45
C LEU A 519 -16.94 19.41 -27.48
N GLY A 520 -15.81 20.13 -27.45
CA GLY A 520 -15.75 21.59 -27.46
C GLY A 520 -15.79 22.24 -26.06
N LYS A 521 -15.88 21.45 -24.99
CA LYS A 521 -15.92 21.97 -23.61
C LYS A 521 -14.56 22.53 -23.18
N ARG A 522 -14.56 23.83 -22.85
CA ARG A 522 -13.36 24.61 -22.49
C ARG A 522 -13.19 24.89 -20.99
N HIS A 523 -14.14 24.42 -20.18
CA HIS A 523 -14.14 24.61 -18.73
C HIS A 523 -14.56 23.30 -18.07
N GLY A 524 -14.00 23.00 -16.91
CA GLY A 524 -14.29 21.79 -16.15
C GLY A 524 -13.90 21.95 -14.69
N GLY A 525 -13.90 20.83 -13.98
CA GLY A 525 -13.54 20.78 -12.57
C GLY A 525 -12.06 21.02 -12.28
N GLN A 526 -11.70 20.71 -11.05
CA GLN A 526 -10.37 20.93 -10.51
C GLN A 526 -9.69 19.60 -10.22
N ILE A 527 -8.39 19.52 -10.49
CA ILE A 527 -7.56 18.42 -9.99
C ILE A 527 -7.30 18.69 -8.50
N GLY A 528 -7.78 17.80 -7.64
CA GLY A 528 -7.77 17.95 -6.17
C GLY A 528 -6.38 17.95 -5.51
N TYR A 529 -5.32 18.18 -6.28
CA TYR A 529 -3.94 18.22 -5.83
C TYR A 529 -3.32 19.58 -6.17
N LYS A 530 -2.76 20.25 -5.16
CA LYS A 530 -2.07 21.53 -5.33
C LYS A 530 -0.63 21.30 -5.76
N THR A 531 -0.17 22.01 -6.77
CA THR A 531 1.20 21.92 -7.31
C THR A 531 1.92 23.26 -7.18
N HIS A 532 3.24 23.23 -7.05
CA HIS A 532 4.06 24.43 -7.19
C HIS A 532 4.35 24.70 -8.67
N ALA A 533 4.72 25.95 -9.01
CA ALA A 533 5.04 26.32 -10.40
C ALA A 533 6.21 25.49 -10.98
N GLY A 534 7.17 25.08 -10.14
CA GLY A 534 8.30 24.24 -10.54
C GLY A 534 7.93 22.80 -10.89
N ASP A 535 6.75 22.32 -10.47
CA ASP A 535 6.29 20.95 -10.75
C ASP A 535 5.67 20.83 -12.15
N TRP A 536 5.44 21.96 -12.84
CA TRP A 536 4.79 21.97 -14.15
C TRP A 536 5.57 21.16 -15.19
N THR A 537 6.90 21.30 -15.24
CA THR A 537 7.75 20.56 -16.20
C THR A 537 7.59 19.05 -16.00
N PHE A 538 7.62 18.60 -14.75
CA PHE A 538 7.39 17.20 -14.40
C PHE A 538 6.02 16.71 -14.90
N VAL A 539 4.96 17.49 -14.65
CA VAL A 539 3.61 17.11 -15.10
C VAL A 539 3.51 17.10 -16.63
N CYS A 540 4.12 18.08 -17.30
CA CYS A 540 4.17 18.13 -18.76
C CYS A 540 4.87 16.89 -19.32
N ASP A 541 6.08 16.57 -18.85
CA ASP A 541 6.88 15.45 -19.37
C ASP A 541 6.17 14.10 -19.20
N ASN A 542 5.43 13.92 -18.10
CA ASN A 542 4.77 12.67 -17.77
C ASN A 542 3.37 12.52 -18.39
N PHE A 543 2.60 13.61 -18.50
CA PHE A 543 1.18 13.56 -18.85
C PHE A 543 0.81 14.26 -20.16
N HIS A 544 1.68 15.07 -20.76
CA HIS A 544 1.39 15.70 -22.06
C HIS A 544 1.39 14.66 -23.20
N ASN A 545 0.42 14.79 -24.11
CA ASN A 545 0.18 13.89 -25.25
C ASN A 545 0.06 12.41 -24.83
N ARG A 546 -0.64 12.14 -23.73
CA ARG A 546 -0.90 10.78 -23.26
C ARG A 546 -2.33 10.34 -23.56
N TRP A 547 -2.46 9.21 -24.25
CA TRP A 547 -3.73 8.59 -24.60
C TRP A 547 -4.53 8.21 -23.35
N LEU A 548 -5.86 8.30 -23.43
CA LEU A 548 -6.79 7.79 -22.42
C LEU A 548 -7.54 6.56 -22.98
N PRO A 549 -6.96 5.34 -22.90
CA PRO A 549 -7.56 4.12 -23.49
C PRO A 549 -8.92 3.75 -22.88
N GLN A 550 -9.18 4.18 -21.64
CA GLN A 550 -10.43 3.94 -20.92
C GLN A 550 -11.61 4.78 -21.44
N VAL A 551 -11.37 5.81 -22.25
CA VAL A 551 -12.43 6.68 -22.78
C VAL A 551 -12.87 6.13 -24.14
N SER A 552 -14.09 5.61 -24.21
CA SER A 552 -14.68 5.06 -25.44
C SER A 552 -15.82 5.91 -26.00
N PHE A 553 -16.19 7.00 -25.33
CA PHE A 553 -17.31 7.87 -25.70
C PHE A 553 -17.06 9.33 -25.32
N LEU A 554 -17.73 10.23 -26.02
CA LEU A 554 -17.82 11.66 -25.72
C LEU A 554 -19.29 12.10 -25.71
N LEU A 555 -19.60 13.15 -24.98
CA LEU A 555 -20.87 13.86 -25.12
C LEU A 555 -20.76 14.84 -26.30
N VAL A 556 -21.76 14.85 -27.17
CA VAL A 556 -21.92 15.85 -28.23
C VAL A 556 -23.34 16.36 -28.15
N ASN A 557 -23.49 17.65 -27.80
CA ASN A 557 -24.79 18.27 -27.54
C ASN A 557 -25.61 17.48 -26.50
N GLY A 558 -24.96 17.05 -25.42
CA GLY A 558 -25.57 16.22 -24.36
C GLY A 558 -25.84 14.75 -24.73
N VAL A 559 -25.58 14.32 -25.97
CA VAL A 559 -25.79 12.94 -26.41
C VAL A 559 -24.48 12.16 -26.34
N ARG A 560 -24.51 10.99 -25.71
CA ARG A 560 -23.35 10.09 -25.61
C ARG A 560 -23.08 9.41 -26.95
N MET A 561 -21.97 9.79 -27.60
CA MET A 561 -21.51 9.20 -28.85
C MET A 561 -20.24 8.38 -28.62
N GLN A 562 -20.19 7.18 -29.20
CA GLN A 562 -18.99 6.35 -29.18
C GLN A 562 -17.90 6.98 -30.06
N LEU A 563 -16.65 6.93 -29.60
CA LEU A 563 -15.50 7.35 -30.40
C LEU A 563 -15.36 6.41 -31.60
N GLN A 564 -15.13 6.99 -32.79
CA GLN A 564 -14.88 6.23 -34.00
C GLN A 564 -13.50 5.55 -33.94
N THR A 565 -13.28 4.54 -34.80
CA THR A 565 -12.00 3.79 -34.84
C THR A 565 -10.79 4.64 -35.26
N ASN A 566 -11.03 5.81 -35.87
CA ASN A 566 -10.04 6.82 -36.22
C ASN A 566 -10.01 8.00 -35.22
N GLN A 567 -10.68 7.89 -34.08
CA GLN A 567 -10.73 8.91 -33.04
C GLN A 567 -10.19 8.36 -31.72
N ALA A 568 -9.50 9.21 -30.99
CA ALA A 568 -8.98 8.94 -29.65
C ALA A 568 -9.02 10.23 -28.83
N VAL A 569 -8.79 10.13 -27.52
CA VAL A 569 -8.60 11.31 -26.68
C VAL A 569 -7.32 11.21 -25.89
N ALA A 570 -6.63 12.33 -25.71
CA ALA A 570 -5.38 12.39 -24.97
C ALA A 570 -5.30 13.63 -24.10
N LEU A 571 -4.42 13.58 -23.10
CA LEU A 571 -4.12 14.69 -22.21
C LEU A 571 -3.24 15.73 -22.90
N TYR A 572 -3.53 17.00 -22.63
CA TYR A 572 -2.79 18.15 -23.08
C TYR A 572 -2.56 19.09 -21.89
N VAL A 573 -1.30 19.24 -21.50
CA VAL A 573 -0.87 20.08 -20.37
C VAL A 573 -0.47 21.45 -20.90
N THR A 574 -1.06 22.53 -20.36
CA THR A 574 -0.67 23.93 -20.68
C THR A 574 0.33 24.47 -19.67
N GLY A 575 1.10 25.49 -20.04
CA GLY A 575 2.07 26.16 -19.14
C GLY A 575 1.50 27.26 -18.26
N SER A 576 0.24 27.65 -18.48
CA SER A 576 -0.41 28.70 -17.72
C SER A 576 -1.93 28.52 -17.73
N SER A 577 -2.57 28.97 -16.67
CA SER A 577 -4.02 29.12 -16.59
C SER A 577 -4.40 30.58 -16.63
N GLN A 578 -5.43 30.94 -17.40
CA GLN A 578 -5.97 32.30 -17.44
C GLN A 578 -6.84 32.62 -16.20
N SER A 579 -7.12 31.64 -15.36
CA SER A 579 -8.10 31.70 -14.28
C SER A 579 -7.47 31.72 -12.88
N GLY A 580 -6.17 32.02 -12.74
CA GLY A 580 -5.47 32.09 -11.45
C GLY A 580 -5.04 30.73 -10.87
N TYR A 581 -5.10 29.66 -11.66
CA TYR A 581 -4.55 28.35 -11.34
C TYR A 581 -3.07 28.26 -11.76
N ALA A 582 -2.34 27.26 -11.26
CA ALA A 582 -0.94 27.07 -11.61
C ALA A 582 -0.79 26.76 -13.12
N PHE A 583 -1.59 25.82 -13.61
CA PHE A 583 -1.72 25.46 -15.02
C PHE A 583 -2.99 24.62 -15.23
N ASP A 584 -3.30 24.28 -16.48
CA ASP A 584 -4.45 23.47 -16.83
C ASP A 584 -4.02 22.14 -17.49
N VAL A 585 -4.82 21.09 -17.24
CA VAL A 585 -4.73 19.80 -17.94
C VAL A 585 -6.03 19.59 -18.68
N SER A 586 -5.95 19.59 -20.00
CA SER A 586 -7.10 19.43 -20.88
C SER A 586 -7.12 18.05 -21.51
N VAL A 587 -8.29 17.58 -21.92
CA VAL A 587 -8.45 16.37 -22.73
C VAL A 587 -8.78 16.84 -24.14
N HIS A 588 -7.98 16.45 -25.13
CA HIS A 588 -8.20 16.82 -26.52
C HIS A 588 -8.64 15.63 -27.36
N LEU A 589 -9.44 15.91 -28.39
CA LEU A 589 -9.76 14.94 -29.44
C LEU A 589 -8.57 14.79 -30.40
N TRP A 590 -8.19 13.54 -30.65
CA TRP A 590 -7.18 13.16 -31.62
C TRP A 590 -7.81 12.39 -32.77
N GLN A 591 -7.23 12.54 -33.96
CA GLN A 591 -7.65 11.84 -35.15
C GLN A 591 -6.50 11.11 -35.81
N ARG A 592 -6.79 9.91 -36.33
CA ARG A 592 -5.84 9.13 -37.12
C ARG A 592 -5.70 9.75 -38.51
N ARG A 593 -4.46 9.90 -38.98
CA ARG A 593 -4.15 10.36 -40.33
C ARG A 593 -4.71 9.39 -41.37
N LEU A 594 -5.09 9.93 -42.53
CA LEU A 594 -5.63 9.16 -43.63
C LEU A 594 -4.62 8.07 -44.09
N GLY A 595 -5.11 6.86 -44.33
CA GLY A 595 -4.31 5.72 -44.77
C GLY A 595 -3.55 4.98 -43.66
N LYS A 596 -3.52 5.50 -42.42
CA LYS A 596 -2.90 4.81 -41.28
C LYS A 596 -3.90 3.90 -40.57
N GLN A 597 -3.42 2.77 -40.03
CA GLN A 597 -4.24 1.78 -39.33
C GLN A 597 -3.73 1.45 -37.92
N THR A 598 -2.66 2.10 -37.49
CA THR A 598 -2.03 1.86 -36.18
C THR A 598 -2.92 2.36 -35.03
N MET A 599 -2.73 1.74 -33.87
CA MET A 599 -3.38 2.14 -32.62
C MET A 599 -2.84 3.48 -32.12
N PRO A 600 -3.59 4.19 -31.24
CA PRO A 600 -3.12 5.44 -30.64
C PRO A 600 -1.81 5.30 -29.85
N SER A 601 -1.49 4.12 -29.31
CA SER A 601 -0.20 3.80 -28.71
C SER A 601 0.16 2.33 -28.91
N ALA A 602 1.46 2.02 -28.85
CA ALA A 602 1.98 0.65 -28.79
C ALA A 602 2.24 0.16 -27.35
N LYS A 603 2.14 1.06 -26.35
CA LYS A 603 2.38 0.75 -24.93
C LYS A 603 1.05 0.50 -24.21
N ASN A 604 1.10 -0.36 -23.18
CA ASN A 604 -0.02 -0.70 -22.31
C ASN A 604 0.08 -0.02 -20.92
N ASP A 605 0.56 1.23 -20.89
CA ASP A 605 0.64 2.01 -19.66
C ASP A 605 -0.73 2.62 -19.30
N LEU A 606 -0.86 3.20 -18.11
CA LEU A 606 -2.09 3.87 -17.68
C LEU A 606 -2.38 5.14 -18.49
N PHE A 607 -1.32 5.86 -18.86
CA PHE A 607 -1.32 7.04 -19.71
C PHE A 607 -0.26 6.86 -20.80
N PRO A 608 -0.49 5.97 -21.77
CA PRO A 608 0.53 5.64 -22.75
C PRO A 608 0.73 6.80 -23.73
N PRO A 609 1.94 7.03 -24.25
CA PRO A 609 2.21 8.13 -25.16
C PRO A 609 1.46 7.94 -26.49
N MET A 610 0.90 9.04 -27.01
CA MET A 610 0.28 9.05 -28.34
C MET A 610 1.33 8.80 -29.43
N ASN A 611 0.97 7.99 -30.44
CA ASN A 611 1.71 7.83 -31.68
C ASN A 611 1.46 9.04 -32.59
N GLN A 612 2.28 10.08 -32.45
CA GLN A 612 2.13 11.35 -33.16
C GLN A 612 2.45 11.26 -34.67
N ASP A 613 3.08 10.16 -35.11
CA ASP A 613 3.39 9.94 -36.52
C ASP A 613 2.11 9.61 -37.31
N ASP A 614 1.22 8.80 -36.71
CA ASP A 614 -0.01 8.33 -37.35
C ASP A 614 -1.27 9.02 -36.83
N TRP A 615 -1.19 9.70 -35.69
CA TRP A 615 -2.29 10.43 -35.06
C TRP A 615 -1.90 11.88 -34.85
N PHE A 616 -2.87 12.79 -34.91
CA PHE A 616 -2.64 14.20 -34.65
C PHE A 616 -3.70 14.75 -33.70
N ASP A 617 -3.29 15.73 -32.90
CA ASP A 617 -4.19 16.49 -32.04
C ASP A 617 -5.05 17.42 -32.91
N THR A 618 -6.37 17.35 -32.76
CA THR A 618 -7.28 18.28 -33.45
C THR A 618 -7.37 19.64 -32.74
N LEU A 619 -6.78 19.77 -31.55
CA LEU A 619 -6.87 20.91 -30.65
C LEU A 619 -8.31 21.24 -30.23
N VAL A 620 -9.23 20.29 -30.39
CA VAL A 620 -10.61 20.40 -29.91
C VAL A 620 -10.64 19.87 -28.48
N PRO A 621 -10.84 20.74 -27.47
CA PRO A 621 -10.91 20.30 -26.09
C PRO A 621 -12.24 19.60 -25.82
N CYS A 622 -12.19 18.50 -25.09
CA CYS A 622 -13.33 17.75 -24.57
C CYS A 622 -13.58 18.07 -23.08
N CYS A 623 -12.58 18.65 -22.42
CA CYS A 623 -12.61 19.07 -21.02
C CYS A 623 -11.34 19.87 -20.71
N VAL A 624 -11.42 20.81 -19.78
CA VAL A 624 -10.26 21.50 -19.20
C VAL A 624 -10.33 21.37 -17.68
N LEU A 625 -9.32 20.75 -17.07
CA LEU A 625 -9.21 20.57 -15.63
C LEU A 625 -8.17 21.54 -15.06
N HIS A 626 -8.53 22.22 -13.99
CA HIS A 626 -7.70 23.27 -13.39
C HIS A 626 -6.81 22.72 -12.27
N VAL A 627 -5.52 23.07 -12.26
CA VAL A 627 -4.57 22.64 -11.21
C VAL A 627 -4.29 23.78 -10.23
N PRO A 628 -4.72 23.68 -8.95
CA PRO A 628 -4.50 24.73 -7.97
C PRO A 628 -3.02 24.95 -7.63
N SER A 629 -2.66 26.20 -7.39
CA SER A 629 -1.34 26.56 -6.89
C SER A 629 -1.19 26.19 -5.41
N ALA A 630 -0.06 25.59 -5.06
CA ALA A 630 0.44 25.53 -3.69
C ALA A 630 1.29 26.79 -3.45
N GLU A 631 0.75 27.74 -2.69
CA GLU A 631 1.51 28.91 -2.21
C GLU A 631 2.64 28.50 -1.26
#